data_AF-A0A091K1P0-F1
#
_entry.id   AF-A0A091K1P0-F1
#
_cell.length_a   1.000
_cell.length_b   1.000
_cell.length_c   1.000
_cell.angle_alpha   90.00
_cell.angle_beta   90.00
_cell.angle_gamma   90.00
#
_symmetry.space_group_name_H-M   'P 1'
#
loop_
_entity.id
_entity.type
_entity.pdbx_description
1 polymer ?
#
loop_
_entity_poly.entity_id
_entity_poly.type
_entity_poly.pdbx_seq_one_letter_code
_entity_poly.pdbx_strand_id
1 'polypeptide(L)' 'GIMYRKSCASSAACLIASAGYQSFCSPGKVNSVCISCCNTPLCNGPRPKKRGNAGVVLQAHVMPTLLLLTLPLLFSCC' A
#
# COMPACT_ATOMS: atom_id res chain seq x y z
N GLY A 1 16.90 -4.74 -25.10
CA GLY A 1 15.80 -4.79 -24.11
C GLY A 1 16.33 -4.32 -22.76
N ILE A 2 15.44 -3.87 -21.86
CA ILE A 2 15.80 -3.45 -20.48
C ILE A 2 15.56 -4.63 -19.53
N MET A 3 16.55 -4.97 -18.70
CA MET A 3 16.46 -6.06 -17.73
C MET A 3 16.27 -5.50 -16.32
N TYR A 4 15.27 -6.02 -15.60
CA TYR A 4 15.01 -5.66 -14.21
C TYR A 4 15.38 -6.84 -13.30
N ARG A 5 16.15 -6.57 -12.25
CA ARG A 5 16.51 -7.54 -11.21
C ARG A 5 16.14 -6.97 -9.84
N LYS A 6 15.55 -7.81 -8.98
CA LYS A 6 15.18 -7.48 -7.60
C LYS A 6 15.99 -8.35 -6.63
N SER A 7 16.58 -7.74 -5.62
CA SER A 7 17.37 -8.43 -4.58
C SER A 7 17.32 -7.66 -3.26
N CYS A 8 17.49 -8.34 -2.14
CA CYS A 8 17.72 -7.69 -0.85
C CYS A 8 19.14 -7.11 -0.81
N ALA A 9 19.31 -5.99 -0.12
CA ALA A 9 20.59 -5.31 0.05
C ALA A 9 20.68 -4.70 1.44
N SER A 10 21.91 -4.58 1.96
CA SER A 10 22.17 -3.87 3.21
C SER A 10 22.04 -2.34 3.03
N SER A 11 21.77 -1.61 4.11
CA SER A 11 21.64 -0.14 4.10
C SER A 11 22.87 0.55 3.52
N ALA A 12 24.08 0.08 3.84
CA ALA A 12 25.33 0.60 3.29
C ALA A 12 25.41 0.44 1.75
N ALA A 13 24.99 -0.71 1.20
CA ALA A 13 24.96 -0.93 -0.24
C ALA A 13 23.97 0.00 -0.94
N CYS A 14 22.84 0.27 -0.29
CA CYS A 14 21.89 1.25 -0.80
C CYS A 14 22.45 2.67 -0.79
N LEU A 15 23.15 3.07 0.27
CA LEU A 15 23.78 4.38 0.38
C LEU A 15 24.84 4.58 -0.72
N ILE A 16 25.64 3.56 -1.02
CA ILE A 16 26.63 3.62 -2.12
C ILE A 16 25.92 3.84 -3.47
N ALA A 17 24.79 3.17 -3.69
CA ALA A 17 24.00 3.31 -4.91
C ALA A 17 23.30 4.68 -5.01
N SER A 18 22.72 5.18 -3.91
CA SER A 18 22.00 6.46 -3.89
C SER A 18 22.93 7.67 -3.86
N ALA A 19 24.12 7.55 -3.28
CA ALA A 19 25.11 8.61 -3.21
C ALA A 19 25.81 8.89 -4.55
N GLY A 20 25.49 8.11 -5.60
CA GLY A 20 26.05 8.33 -6.93
C GLY A 20 27.57 8.13 -6.98
N TYR A 21 28.13 7.31 -6.09
CA TYR A 21 29.56 7.01 -6.06
C TYR A 21 30.08 6.52 -7.42
N GLN A 22 29.23 5.86 -8.20
CA GLN A 22 29.45 5.66 -9.63
C GLN A 22 28.16 5.95 -10.42
N SER A 23 28.27 6.73 -11.49
CA SER A 23 27.15 7.17 -12.32
C SER A 23 26.73 6.09 -13.33
N PHE A 24 26.02 5.08 -12.84
CA PHE A 24 25.52 3.99 -13.67
C PHE A 24 24.25 4.34 -14.46
N CYS A 25 23.43 5.27 -13.97
CA CYS A 25 22.15 5.62 -14.57
C CYS A 25 22.28 6.92 -15.37
N SER A 26 22.32 6.82 -16.70
CA SER A 26 22.32 7.97 -17.60
C SER A 26 21.22 7.80 -18.65
N PRO A 27 20.29 8.75 -18.78
CA PRO A 27 19.23 8.65 -19.78
C PRO A 27 19.84 8.57 -21.18
N GLY A 28 19.41 7.59 -21.97
CA GLY A 28 19.87 7.38 -23.34
C GLY A 28 21.21 6.65 -23.49
N LYS A 29 21.89 6.27 -22.40
CA LYS A 29 23.12 5.49 -22.48
C LYS A 29 22.83 3.99 -22.51
N VAL A 30 23.30 3.32 -23.57
CA VAL A 30 23.34 1.85 -23.62
C VAL A 30 24.15 1.32 -22.43
N ASN A 31 23.63 0.27 -21.80
CA ASN A 31 24.18 -0.34 -20.58
C ASN A 31 24.12 0.56 -19.32
N SER A 32 23.25 1.56 -19.29
CA SER A 32 22.94 2.27 -18.04
C SER A 32 22.28 1.32 -17.04
N VAL A 33 22.79 1.27 -15.82
CA VAL A 33 22.21 0.49 -14.71
C VAL A 33 21.66 1.47 -13.68
N CYS A 34 20.38 1.32 -13.34
CA CYS A 34 19.73 2.14 -12.33
C CYS A 34 19.39 1.26 -11.13
N ILE A 35 19.87 1.64 -9.95
CA ILE A 35 19.65 0.91 -8.71
C ILE A 35 18.73 1.77 -7.83
N SER A 36 17.66 1.16 -7.31
CA SER A 36 16.73 1.79 -6.38
C SER A 36 16.47 0.85 -5.23
N CYS A 37 16.35 1.40 -4.02
CA CYS A 37 16.07 0.62 -2.81
C CYS A 37 14.86 1.15 -2.05
N CYS A 38 14.36 0.29 -1.17
CA CYS A 38 13.24 0.53 -0.28
C CYS A 38 13.56 -0.06 1.09
N ASN A 39 13.09 0.60 2.16
CA ASN A 39 13.24 0.13 3.54
C ASN A 39 11.96 -0.54 4.08
N THR A 40 10.92 -0.67 3.26
CA THR A 40 9.65 -1.29 3.66
C THR A 40 9.68 -2.81 3.44
N PRO A 41 9.17 -3.60 4.41
CA PRO A 41 9.05 -5.04 4.23
C PRO A 41 8.13 -5.32 3.04
N LEU A 42 8.45 -6.36 2.25
CA LEU A 42 7.72 -6.75 1.05
C LEU A 42 7.62 -5.65 -0.03
N CYS A 43 8.52 -4.66 -0.07
CA CYS A 43 8.51 -3.64 -1.13
C CYS A 43 8.65 -4.21 -2.55
N ASN A 44 9.36 -5.33 -2.68
CA ASN A 44 9.47 -6.09 -3.92
C ASN A 44 8.39 -7.18 -4.08
N GLY A 45 7.56 -7.36 -3.06
CA GLY A 45 6.59 -8.43 -2.93
C GLY A 45 5.36 -8.25 -3.83
N PRO A 46 4.50 -9.28 -3.90
CA PRO A 46 3.25 -9.22 -4.63
C PRO A 46 2.39 -8.09 -4.07
N ARG A 47 1.81 -7.29 -4.97
CA ARG A 47 0.90 -6.20 -4.59
C ARG A 47 -0.17 -6.75 -3.63
N PRO A 48 -0.36 -6.18 -2.42
CA PRO A 48 -1.42 -6.62 -1.53
C PRO A 48 -2.74 -6.43 -2.26
N LYS A 49 -3.52 -7.53 -2.40
CA LYS A 49 -4.89 -7.44 -2.90
C LYS A 49 -5.63 -6.50 -1.96
N LYS A 50 -6.04 -5.33 -2.46
CA LYS A 50 -6.91 -4.39 -1.75
C LYS A 50 -8.13 -5.18 -1.31
N ARG A 51 -8.20 -5.58 -0.04
CA ARG A 51 -9.40 -6.18 0.55
C ARG A 51 -10.42 -5.05 0.61
N GLY A 52 -11.20 -4.92 -0.47
CA GLY A 52 -12.36 -4.05 -0.48
C GLY A 52 -13.25 -4.48 0.68
N ASN A 53 -13.49 -3.56 1.62
CA ASN A 53 -14.80 -3.19 2.14
C ASN A 53 -14.64 -2.33 3.38
N ALA A 54 -14.46 -1.02 3.18
CA ALA A 54 -14.74 -0.01 4.20
C ALA A 54 -16.27 0.18 4.44
N GLY A 55 -17.12 -0.68 3.85
CA GLY A 55 -18.59 -0.59 3.94
C GLY A 55 -19.24 -1.40 5.07
N VAL A 56 -18.49 -2.25 5.78
CA VAL A 56 -19.06 -3.10 6.86
C VAL A 56 -19.33 -2.31 8.14
N VAL A 57 -18.61 -1.20 8.36
CA VAL A 57 -18.73 -0.42 9.60
C VAL A 57 -20.01 0.41 9.63
N LEU A 58 -20.49 0.90 8.48
CA LEU A 58 -21.70 1.74 8.42
C LEU A 58 -22.97 0.91 8.70
N GLN A 59 -23.04 -0.32 8.20
CA GLN A 59 -24.20 -1.22 8.33
C GLN A 59 -24.50 -1.62 9.79
N ALA A 60 -23.47 -1.78 10.62
CA ALA A 60 -23.63 -2.19 12.01
C ALA A 60 -24.34 -1.13 12.89
N HIS A 61 -24.29 0.15 12.52
CA HIS A 61 -24.88 1.23 13.33
C HIS A 61 -26.29 1.65 12.87
N VAL A 62 -26.67 1.44 11.60
CA VAL A 62 -27.99 1.88 11.12
C VAL A 62 -29.13 1.01 11.64
N MET A 63 -28.90 -0.30 11.74
CA MET A 63 -29.90 -1.27 12.18
C MET A 63 -30.32 -1.12 13.65
N PRO A 64 -29.40 -1.04 14.64
CA PRO A 64 -29.81 -0.86 16.04
C PRO A 64 -30.46 0.51 16.29
N THR A 65 -30.03 1.55 15.57
CA THR A 65 -30.55 2.91 15.76
C THR A 65 -31.99 3.06 15.25
N LEU A 66 -32.34 2.42 14.12
CA LEU A 66 -33.71 2.44 13.59
C LEU A 66 -34.67 1.65 14.49
N LEU A 67 -34.23 0.51 15.03
CA LEU A 67 -35.02 -0.33 15.94
C LEU A 67 -35.33 0.40 17.27
N LEU A 68 -34.35 1.13 17.82
CA LEU A 68 -34.52 1.93 19.05
C LEU A 68 -35.52 3.08 18.90
N LEU A 69 -35.63 3.68 17.72
CA LEU A 69 -36.58 4.77 17.48
C LEU A 69 -38.01 4.27 17.23
N THR A 70 -38.17 3.15 16.51
CA THR A 70 -39.49 2.66 16.08
C THR A 70 -40.28 1.95 17.17
N LEU A 71 -39.61 1.25 18.09
CA LEU A 71 -40.26 0.50 19.17
C LEU A 71 -41.08 1.38 20.16
N PRO A 72 -40.57 2.53 20.66
CA PRO A 72 -41.35 3.39 21.56
C PRO A 72 -42.50 4.13 20.84
N LEU A 73 -42.34 4.43 19.54
CA LEU A 73 -43.40 5.06 18.73
C LEU A 73 -44.62 4.14 18.55
N LEU A 74 -44.40 2.83 18.38
CA LEU A 74 -45.50 1.85 18.31
C LEU A 74 -46.25 1.73 19.64
N PHE A 75 -45.51 1.72 20.77
CA PHE A 75 -46.11 1.61 22.10
C PHE A 75 -46.91 2.84 22.52
N SER A 76 -46.59 4.02 22.00
CA SER A 76 -47.33 5.25 22.30
C SER A 76 -48.60 5.43 21.47
N CYS A 77 -48.86 4.55 20.49
CA CYS A 77 -50.02 4.62 19.60
C CYS A 77 -51.14 3.61 19.99
N CYS A 78 -50.98 2.92 21.13
CA CYS A 78 -52.01 2.13 21.80
C CYS A 78 -52.41 2.83 23.10
#